data_AF-A0A8J7Y672-F1
#
_entry.id   AF-A0A8J7Y672-F1
#
_cell.length_a   1.000
_cell.length_b   1.000
_cell.length_c   1.000
_cell.angle_alpha   90.00
_cell.angle_beta   90.00
_cell.angle_gamma   90.00
#
_symmetry.space_group_name_H-M   'P 1'
#
loop_
_entity.id
_entity.type
_entity.pdbx_description
1 polymer ?
#
loop_
_entity_poly.entity_id
_entity_poly.type
_entity_poly.pdbx_seq_one_letter_code
_entity_poly.pdbx_strand_id
1 'polypeptide(L)'
;MPSTSQAGDRRERLHCEGIRKRIGEDPARWLDWDLLSHEFRREMVLTLIDGMDSVERVRAWRAAERRLAARHEREPRTKVMQRLDQREEWLDLHGERPERLPHGPRRPCDCCANEDGPTAAELRERDEEERAKVSAGYTPDSVDTSETSPETETATLGQYATDGGEPQ
;
A
#
# COMPACT_ATOMS: atom_id res chain seq x y z
N MET A 1 22.45 -20.08 12.67
CA MET A 1 22.34 -20.30 11.22
C MET A 1 21.21 -19.42 10.70
N PRO A 2 21.48 -18.31 9.99
CA PRO A 2 20.41 -17.54 9.38
C PRO A 2 19.91 -18.29 8.13
N SER A 3 18.59 -18.38 8.03
CA SER A 3 17.90 -19.13 6.99
C SER A 3 18.07 -18.45 5.63
N THR A 4 18.80 -19.10 4.72
CA THR A 4 18.95 -18.70 3.31
C THR A 4 17.69 -19.04 2.52
N SER A 5 16.58 -18.37 2.81
CA SER A 5 15.36 -18.46 2.01
C SER A 5 14.84 -17.08 1.61
N GLN A 6 15.74 -16.12 1.39
CA GLN A 6 15.42 -15.05 0.45
C GLN A 6 15.75 -15.55 -0.95
N ALA A 7 14.75 -16.12 -1.61
CA ALA A 7 14.70 -16.15 -3.07
C ALA A 7 14.57 -14.69 -3.53
N GLY A 8 15.69 -13.96 -3.48
CA GLY A 8 15.83 -12.66 -4.09
C GLY A 8 15.47 -12.80 -5.55
N ASP A 9 14.47 -12.05 -5.97
CA ASP A 9 13.98 -11.90 -7.32
C ASP A 9 15.16 -11.52 -8.24
N ARG A 10 15.87 -12.53 -8.76
CA ARG A 10 17.04 -12.38 -9.66
C ARG A 10 16.63 -11.98 -11.08
N ARG A 11 15.36 -11.69 -11.32
CA ARG A 11 14.90 -11.14 -12.61
C ARG A 11 14.86 -9.63 -12.50
N GLU A 12 15.52 -8.97 -13.45
CA GLU A 12 15.43 -7.52 -13.64
C GLU A 12 14.00 -7.17 -14.10
N ARG A 13 13.09 -7.07 -13.14
CA ARG A 13 11.67 -6.80 -13.35
C ARG A 13 11.45 -5.42 -13.96
N LEU A 14 10.38 -5.25 -14.73
CA LEU A 14 9.99 -3.92 -15.20
C LEU A 14 9.48 -3.10 -14.00
N HIS A 15 10.04 -1.92 -13.81
CA HIS A 15 9.56 -0.97 -12.82
C HIS A 15 8.81 0.18 -13.50
N CYS A 16 7.52 0.33 -13.20
CA CYS A 16 6.70 1.38 -13.78
C CYS A 16 6.62 2.60 -12.85
N GLU A 17 7.74 3.30 -12.63
CA GLU A 17 7.82 4.41 -11.67
C GLU A 17 6.78 5.52 -11.89
N GLY A 18 6.48 5.87 -13.15
CA GLY A 18 5.42 6.85 -13.44
C GLY A 18 4.01 6.39 -13.05
N ILE A 19 3.74 5.08 -13.13
CA ILE A 19 2.47 4.50 -12.67
C ILE A 19 2.45 4.45 -11.14
N ARG A 20 3.56 4.02 -10.53
CA ARG A 20 3.72 3.95 -9.07
C ARG A 20 3.48 5.31 -8.40
N LYS A 21 4.03 6.38 -8.96
CA LYS A 21 3.80 7.74 -8.45
C LYS A 21 2.33 8.18 -8.53
N ARG A 22 1.59 7.66 -9.50
CA ARG A 22 0.19 8.04 -9.74
C ARG A 22 -0.79 7.29 -8.84
N ILE A 23 -0.66 5.97 -8.75
CA ILE A 23 -1.63 5.12 -8.03
C ILE A 23 -1.07 4.50 -6.73
N GLY A 24 0.16 4.85 -6.33
CA GLY A 24 0.81 4.34 -5.12
C GLY A 24 1.32 2.90 -5.21
N GLU A 25 1.13 2.21 -6.33
CA GLU A 25 1.55 0.83 -6.55
C GLU A 25 2.18 0.60 -7.92
N ASP A 26 3.03 -0.43 -8.03
CA ASP A 26 3.59 -0.87 -9.31
C ASP A 26 2.90 -2.17 -9.79
N PRO A 27 2.02 -2.09 -10.80
CA PRO A 27 1.33 -3.27 -11.34
C PRO A 27 2.28 -4.31 -11.94
N ALA A 28 3.44 -3.88 -12.44
CA ALA A 28 4.41 -4.76 -13.07
C ALA A 28 4.97 -5.79 -12.07
N ARG A 29 4.92 -5.50 -10.77
CA ARG A 29 5.24 -6.45 -9.69
C ARG A 29 4.47 -7.77 -9.81
N TRP A 30 3.21 -7.70 -10.21
CA TRP A 30 2.31 -8.84 -10.30
C TRP A 30 2.23 -9.38 -11.72
N LEU A 31 2.18 -8.47 -12.70
CA LEU A 31 1.97 -8.82 -14.10
C LEU A 31 3.21 -9.43 -14.77
N ASP A 32 4.42 -9.16 -14.27
CA ASP A 32 5.66 -9.74 -14.85
C ASP A 32 5.87 -11.22 -14.49
N TRP A 33 4.99 -11.78 -13.64
CA TRP A 33 5.01 -13.21 -13.37
C TRP A 33 4.61 -14.04 -14.59
N ASP A 34 5.04 -15.30 -14.57
CA ASP A 34 4.51 -16.31 -15.47
C ASP A 34 3.11 -16.73 -15.00
N LEU A 35 2.08 -16.15 -15.64
CA LEU A 35 0.67 -16.42 -15.40
C LEU A 35 0.13 -17.56 -16.29
N LEU A 36 0.90 -18.03 -17.28
CA LEU A 36 0.48 -19.11 -18.16
C LEU A 36 0.74 -20.46 -17.48
N SER A 37 1.93 -20.61 -16.89
CA SER A 37 2.35 -21.86 -16.25
C SER A 37 1.86 -22.02 -14.80
N HIS A 38 1.50 -20.91 -14.14
CA HIS A 38 1.09 -20.93 -12.74
C HIS A 38 -0.34 -20.42 -12.53
N GLU A 39 -1.28 -21.35 -12.45
CA GLU A 39 -2.70 -21.07 -12.26
C GLU A 39 -3.00 -20.23 -11.02
N PHE A 40 -2.40 -20.55 -9.87
CA PHE A 40 -2.61 -19.80 -8.63
C PHE A 40 -2.20 -18.31 -8.77
N ARG A 41 -1.10 -18.02 -9.47
CA ARG A 41 -0.65 -16.64 -9.70
C ARG A 41 -1.61 -15.89 -10.61
N ARG A 42 -2.11 -16.58 -11.65
CA ARG A 42 -3.13 -16.04 -12.55
C ARG A 42 -4.40 -15.70 -11.79
N GLU A 43 -4.90 -16.63 -10.98
CA GLU A 43 -6.10 -16.41 -10.15
C GLU A 43 -5.90 -15.23 -9.21
N MET A 44 -4.76 -15.15 -8.51
CA MET A 44 -4.46 -14.02 -7.63
C MET A 44 -4.46 -12.68 -8.37
N VAL A 45 -3.87 -12.61 -9.57
CA VAL A 45 -3.88 -11.39 -10.40
C VAL A 45 -5.31 -11.00 -10.80
N LEU A 46 -6.16 -11.97 -11.17
CA LEU A 46 -7.56 -11.71 -11.52
C LEU A 46 -8.34 -11.22 -10.29
N THR A 47 -8.16 -11.82 -9.13
CA THR A 47 -8.77 -11.38 -7.88
C THR A 47 -8.34 -9.96 -7.48
N LEU A 48 -7.07 -9.59 -7.72
CA LEU A 48 -6.60 -8.21 -7.52
C LEU A 48 -7.31 -7.22 -8.45
N ILE A 49 -7.53 -7.59 -9.71
CA ILE A 49 -8.29 -6.78 -10.68
C ILE A 49 -9.75 -6.61 -10.23
N ASP A 50 -10.36 -7.68 -9.74
CA ASP A 50 -11.75 -7.68 -9.28
C ASP A 50 -11.97 -6.76 -8.09
N GLY A 51 -10.96 -6.66 -7.22
CA GLY A 51 -10.97 -5.77 -6.06
C GLY A 51 -10.65 -4.30 -6.35
N MET A 52 -10.33 -3.94 -7.61
CA MET A 52 -10.00 -2.54 -7.94
C MET A 52 -11.22 -1.64 -7.82
N ASP A 53 -11.06 -0.52 -7.15
CA ASP A 53 -12.15 0.37 -6.78
C ASP A 53 -12.15 1.72 -7.52
N SER A 54 -11.17 1.95 -8.40
CA SER A 54 -11.10 3.12 -9.28
C SER A 54 -10.73 2.77 -10.73
N VAL A 55 -11.33 3.49 -11.67
CA VAL A 55 -11.05 3.42 -13.11
C VAL A 55 -9.62 3.87 -13.40
N GLU A 56 -9.10 4.84 -12.65
CA GLU A 56 -7.69 5.26 -12.76
C GLU A 56 -6.74 4.07 -12.54
N ARG A 57 -7.00 3.27 -11.50
CA ARG A 57 -6.19 2.07 -11.19
C ARG A 57 -6.30 1.03 -12.28
N VAL A 58 -7.51 0.77 -12.80
CA VAL A 58 -7.73 -0.16 -13.92
C VAL A 58 -6.95 0.29 -15.16
N ARG A 59 -7.05 1.57 -15.55
CA ARG A 59 -6.33 2.13 -16.70
C ARG A 59 -4.82 2.08 -16.52
N ALA A 60 -4.34 2.30 -15.29
CA ALA A 60 -2.93 2.17 -14.94
C ALA A 60 -2.41 0.74 -15.11
N TRP A 61 -3.16 -0.26 -14.65
CA TRP A 61 -2.82 -1.67 -14.86
C TRP A 61 -2.84 -2.05 -16.35
N ARG A 62 -3.81 -1.54 -17.11
CA ARG A 62 -3.85 -1.72 -18.57
C ARG A 62 -2.60 -1.17 -19.25
N ALA A 63 -2.14 0.01 -18.84
CA ALA A 63 -0.92 0.60 -19.36
C ALA A 63 0.33 -0.21 -18.98
N ALA A 64 0.40 -0.75 -17.77
CA ALA A 64 1.49 -1.61 -17.33
C ALA A 64 1.56 -2.92 -18.12
N GLU A 65 0.42 -3.59 -18.36
CA GLU A 65 0.38 -4.82 -19.17
C GLU A 65 0.84 -4.55 -20.61
N ARG A 66 0.44 -3.42 -21.22
CA ARG A 66 0.91 -3.03 -22.56
C ARG A 66 2.43 -2.78 -22.59
N ARG A 67 2.99 -2.15 -21.57
CA ARG A 67 4.45 -1.94 -21.46
C ARG A 67 5.20 -3.25 -21.29
N LEU A 68 4.68 -4.18 -20.49
CA LEU A 68 5.25 -5.52 -20.34
C LEU A 68 5.17 -6.32 -21.63
N ALA A 69 4.04 -6.26 -22.34
CA ALA A 69 3.88 -6.84 -23.65
C ALA A 69 4.94 -6.34 -24.64
N ALA A 70 5.12 -5.02 -24.72
CA ALA A 70 6.15 -4.40 -25.56
C ALA A 70 7.58 -4.85 -25.16
N ARG A 71 7.88 -4.93 -23.86
CA ARG A 71 9.20 -5.38 -23.37
C ARG A 71 9.49 -6.85 -23.73
N HIS A 72 8.47 -7.70 -23.66
CA HIS A 72 8.59 -9.14 -23.93
C HIS A 72 8.25 -9.51 -25.38
N GLU A 73 8.13 -8.53 -26.27
CA GLU A 73 7.80 -8.70 -27.69
C GLU A 73 6.58 -9.62 -27.92
N ARG A 74 5.57 -9.47 -27.07
CA ARG A 74 4.32 -10.24 -27.12
C ARG A 74 3.12 -9.31 -27.15
N GLU A 75 1.98 -9.83 -27.58
CA GLU A 75 0.71 -9.14 -27.38
C GLU A 75 0.33 -9.09 -25.88
N PRO A 76 -0.40 -8.03 -25.45
CA PRO A 76 -1.02 -7.99 -24.13
C PRO A 76 -1.87 -9.24 -23.89
N ARG A 77 -1.79 -9.82 -22.69
CA ARG A 77 -2.53 -11.05 -22.38
C ARG A 77 -4.02 -10.79 -22.46
N THR A 78 -4.69 -11.42 -23.42
CA THR A 78 -6.12 -11.22 -23.71
C THR A 78 -6.99 -11.35 -22.46
N LYS A 79 -6.77 -12.39 -21.62
CA LYS A 79 -7.55 -12.60 -20.39
C LYS A 79 -7.40 -11.47 -19.37
N VAL A 80 -6.19 -10.92 -19.22
CA VAL A 80 -5.94 -9.79 -18.30
C VAL A 80 -6.62 -8.54 -18.83
N MET A 81 -6.45 -8.26 -20.13
CA MET A 81 -7.08 -7.10 -20.78
C MET A 81 -8.60 -7.16 -20.69
N GLN A 82 -9.21 -8.29 -21.04
CA GLN A 82 -10.66 -8.50 -20.93
C GLN A 82 -11.17 -8.30 -19.51
N ARG A 83 -10.43 -8.76 -18.49
CA ARG A 83 -10.86 -8.59 -17.10
C ARG A 83 -10.78 -7.13 -16.65
N LEU A 84 -9.74 -6.40 -17.08
CA LEU A 84 -9.63 -4.97 -16.85
C LEU A 84 -10.76 -4.21 -17.54
N ASP A 85 -11.11 -4.57 -18.78
CA ASP A 85 -12.20 -3.96 -19.53
C ASP A 85 -13.55 -4.19 -18.83
N GLN A 86 -13.86 -5.44 -18.44
CA GLN A 86 -15.05 -5.76 -17.65
C GLN A 86 -15.11 -5.01 -16.33
N ARG A 87 -13.96 -4.81 -15.66
CA ARG A 87 -13.92 -4.08 -14.39
C ARG A 87 -14.16 -2.59 -14.59
N GLU A 88 -13.58 -1.98 -15.63
CA GLU A 88 -13.86 -0.59 -16.00
C GLU A 88 -15.35 -0.39 -16.29
N GLU A 89 -15.95 -1.24 -17.13
CA GLU A 89 -17.38 -1.21 -17.44
C GLU A 89 -18.23 -1.34 -16.17
N TRP A 90 -17.85 -2.22 -15.24
CA TRP A 90 -18.56 -2.36 -13.98
C TRP A 90 -18.48 -1.07 -13.14
N LEU A 91 -17.32 -0.44 -13.05
CA LEU A 91 -17.12 0.82 -12.32
C LEU A 91 -17.85 1.98 -12.99
N ASP A 92 -17.90 2.02 -14.31
CA ASP A 92 -18.68 3.02 -15.05
C ASP A 92 -20.18 2.88 -14.77
N LEU A 93 -20.69 1.65 -14.62
CA LEU A 93 -22.10 1.42 -14.28
C LEU A 93 -22.44 1.65 -12.79
N HIS A 94 -21.55 1.27 -11.87
CA HIS A 94 -21.85 1.23 -10.43
C HIS A 94 -21.22 2.38 -9.63
N GLY A 95 -20.34 3.15 -10.26
CA GLY A 95 -19.52 4.17 -9.63
C GLY A 95 -18.25 3.62 -8.97
N GLU A 96 -17.30 4.51 -8.74
CA GLU A 96 -16.07 4.22 -7.98
C GLU A 96 -16.33 4.26 -6.47
N ARG A 97 -15.46 3.59 -5.70
CA ARG A 97 -15.52 3.70 -4.24
C ARG A 97 -15.00 5.08 -3.83
N PRO A 98 -15.71 5.82 -2.96
CA PRO A 98 -15.21 7.08 -2.44
C PRO A 98 -13.93 6.86 -1.62
N GLU A 99 -12.99 7.80 -1.66
CA GLU A 99 -11.72 7.75 -0.92
C GLU A 99 -11.92 7.50 0.58
N ARG A 100 -13.03 8.00 1.13
CA ARG A 100 -13.48 7.73 2.49
C ARG A 100 -14.90 7.18 2.45
N LEU A 101 -15.11 6.03 3.08
CA LEU A 101 -16.46 5.53 3.32
C LEU A 101 -17.19 6.54 4.23
N PRO A 102 -18.41 6.97 3.89
CA PRO A 102 -19.18 7.92 4.70
C PRO A 102 -19.49 7.37 6.10
N HIS A 103 -19.40 6.05 6.27
CA HIS A 103 -19.54 5.38 7.55
C HIS A 103 -18.28 4.54 7.81
N GLY A 104 -17.89 4.41 9.07
CA GLY A 104 -16.77 3.55 9.48
C GLY A 104 -16.97 2.08 9.07
N PRO A 105 -16.13 1.15 9.52
CA PRO A 105 -16.18 -0.26 9.10
C PRO A 105 -17.51 -0.98 9.44
N ARG A 106 -18.38 -0.36 10.24
CA ARG A 106 -19.73 -0.87 10.50
C ARG A 106 -20.74 -0.23 9.56
N ARG A 107 -21.60 -1.07 8.98
CA ARG A 107 -22.87 -0.64 8.36
C ARG A 107 -23.61 0.21 9.41
N PRO A 108 -24.18 1.37 9.03
CA PRO A 108 -25.04 2.13 9.93
C PRO A 108 -26.11 1.21 10.51
N CYS A 109 -26.24 1.15 11.82
CA CYS A 109 -27.42 0.51 12.40
C CYS A 109 -28.62 1.42 12.16
N ASP A 110 -29.82 0.85 12.01
CA ASP A 110 -31.07 1.62 11.97
C ASP A 110 -31.23 2.51 13.22
N CYS A 111 -30.55 2.16 14.32
CA CYS A 111 -30.50 2.96 15.55
C CYS A 111 -29.68 4.25 15.47
N CYS A 112 -28.74 4.37 14.53
CA CYS A 112 -27.80 5.49 14.42
C CYS A 112 -27.95 6.24 13.07
N ALA A 113 -28.94 5.90 12.26
CA ALA A 113 -29.13 6.45 10.92
C ALA A 113 -29.50 7.95 10.91
N ASN A 114 -29.93 8.51 12.04
CA ASN A 114 -30.35 9.90 12.19
C ASN A 114 -29.31 10.79 12.89
N GLU A 115 -28.15 10.25 13.24
CA GLU A 115 -27.06 11.06 13.78
C GLU A 115 -26.14 11.46 12.62
N ASP A 116 -26.12 12.76 12.32
CA ASP A 116 -25.09 13.33 11.46
C ASP A 116 -23.74 13.09 12.15
N GLY A 117 -23.06 12.03 11.72
CA GLY A 117 -21.73 11.69 12.22
C GLY A 117 -20.76 12.83 11.98
N PRO A 118 -19.66 12.90 12.76
CA PRO A 118 -18.71 13.99 12.66
C PRO A 118 -18.18 14.13 11.23
N THR A 119 -18.22 15.35 10.71
CA THR A 119 -17.76 15.73 9.39
C THR A 119 -16.23 15.56 9.26
N ALA A 120 -15.75 15.55 8.02
CA ALA A 120 -14.32 15.43 7.74
C ALA A 120 -13.48 16.61 8.27
N ALA A 121 -14.09 17.78 8.50
CA ALA A 121 -13.41 18.91 9.12
C ALA A 121 -13.24 18.68 10.63
N GLU A 122 -14.32 18.30 11.31
CA GLU A 122 -14.34 18.07 12.77
C GLU A 122 -13.42 16.92 13.20
N LEU A 123 -13.30 15.86 12.40
CA LEU A 123 -12.36 14.78 12.69
C LEU A 123 -10.90 15.21 12.52
N ARG A 124 -10.59 16.07 11.55
CA ARG A 124 -9.22 16.59 11.35
C ARG A 124 -8.83 17.51 12.50
N GLU A 125 -9.75 18.38 12.91
CA GLU A 125 -9.58 19.25 14.07
C GLU A 125 -9.33 18.43 15.34
N ARG A 126 -10.14 17.40 15.60
CA ARG A 126 -9.93 16.49 16.74
C ARG A 126 -8.57 15.78 16.70
N ASP A 127 -8.16 15.27 15.55
CA ASP A 127 -6.87 14.58 15.41
C ASP A 127 -5.68 15.55 15.53
N GLU A 128 -5.86 16.83 15.19
CA GLU A 128 -4.89 17.91 15.43
C GLU A 128 -4.83 18.28 16.91
N GLU A 129 -5.96 18.37 17.59
CA GLU A 129 -6.04 18.61 19.03
C GLU A 129 -5.40 17.46 19.84
N GLU A 130 -5.68 16.21 19.49
CA GLU A 130 -5.06 15.04 20.16
C GLU A 130 -3.54 15.05 19.95
N ARG A 131 -3.06 15.36 18.73
CA ARG A 131 -1.62 15.55 18.48
C ARG A 131 -1.04 16.69 19.31
N ALA A 132 -1.75 17.81 19.42
CA ALA A 132 -1.33 18.94 20.23
C ALA A 132 -1.24 18.57 21.71
N LYS A 133 -2.22 17.85 22.27
CA LYS A 133 -2.21 17.36 23.67
C LYS A 133 -1.02 16.42 23.93
N VAL A 134 -0.76 15.49 23.01
CA VAL A 134 0.38 14.57 23.11
C VAL A 134 1.70 15.34 23.06
N SER A 135 1.82 16.35 22.19
CA SER A 135 3.01 17.18 22.08
C SER A 135 3.20 18.16 23.25
N ALA A 136 2.11 18.64 23.85
CA ALA A 136 2.14 19.60 24.95
C ALA A 136 2.61 18.99 26.28
N GLY A 137 2.48 17.68 26.44
CA GLY A 137 3.00 16.93 27.60
C GLY A 137 4.45 16.45 27.46
N TYR A 138 5.07 16.59 26.28
CA TYR A 138 6.44 16.14 26.03
C TYR A 138 7.42 17.31 26.14
N THR A 139 8.07 17.43 27.29
CA THR A 139 9.30 18.22 27.43
C THR A 139 10.50 17.27 27.46
N PRO A 140 11.56 17.49 26.65
CA PRO A 140 12.75 16.63 26.67
C PRO A 140 13.38 16.45 28.07
N ASP A 141 13.22 17.45 28.94
CA ASP A 141 13.72 17.47 30.32
C ASP A 141 12.80 16.82 31.37
N SER A 142 11.60 16.35 31.01
CA SER A 142 10.68 15.73 31.99
C SER A 142 10.90 14.23 32.22
N VAL A 143 11.82 13.61 31.48
CA VAL A 143 12.20 12.23 31.71
C VAL A 143 13.35 12.24 32.73
N ASP A 144 13.06 11.84 33.97
CA ASP A 144 14.08 11.68 35.01
C ASP A 144 14.98 10.49 34.67
N THR A 145 16.17 10.78 34.14
CA THR A 145 17.18 9.77 33.81
C THR A 145 18.11 9.46 34.99
N SER A 146 17.85 9.99 36.20
CA SER A 146 18.74 9.77 37.34
C SER A 146 18.79 8.32 37.85
N GLU A 147 17.80 7.50 37.47
CA GLU A 147 17.76 6.06 37.77
C GLU A 147 18.18 5.16 36.60
N THR A 148 18.64 5.71 35.46
CA THR A 148 19.20 4.85 34.41
C THR A 148 20.53 4.26 34.88
N SER A 149 20.61 2.92 34.91
CA SER A 149 21.85 2.19 35.19
C SER A 149 23.01 2.74 34.34
N PRO A 150 24.25 2.79 34.83
CA PRO A 150 25.42 3.26 34.06
C PRO A 150 25.66 2.48 32.75
N GLU A 151 25.12 1.25 32.64
CA GLU A 151 25.10 0.48 31.39
C GLU A 151 24.20 1.10 30.30
N THR A 152 23.20 1.91 30.69
CA THR A 152 22.22 2.52 29.78
C THR A 152 22.63 3.93 29.37
N GLU A 153 23.35 4.67 30.22
CA GLU A 153 23.89 6.00 29.86
C GLU A 153 24.93 5.90 28.73
N THR A 154 25.76 4.85 28.75
CA THR A 154 26.75 4.58 27.69
C THR A 154 26.12 4.03 26.41
N ALA A 155 24.89 3.53 26.47
CA ALA A 155 24.09 3.10 25.32
C ALA A 155 23.24 4.25 24.74
N THR A 156 23.77 5.47 24.69
CA THR A 156 23.13 6.59 24.01
C THR A 156 23.24 6.39 22.49
N LEU A 157 22.11 6.12 21.82
CA LEU A 157 21.68 6.30 20.41
C LEU A 157 22.65 6.07 19.21
N GLY A 158 23.97 6.03 19.40
CA GLY A 158 24.99 5.71 18.40
C GLY A 158 25.35 4.22 18.35
N GLN A 159 25.14 3.45 19.42
CA GLN A 159 25.48 2.01 19.44
C GLN A 159 24.52 1.13 18.63
N TYR A 160 23.29 1.58 18.38
CA TYR A 160 22.30 0.86 17.57
C TYR A 160 22.26 1.33 16.10
N ALA A 161 23.06 2.34 15.74
CA ALA A 161 23.10 2.92 14.39
C ALA A 161 24.33 2.49 13.56
N THR A 162 25.27 1.74 14.14
CA THR A 162 26.48 1.29 13.43
C THR A 162 26.75 -0.20 13.68
N ASP A 163 25.99 -1.08 13.05
CA ASP A 163 26.59 -2.34 12.59
C ASP A 163 25.84 -2.84 11.35
N GLY A 164 26.34 -2.42 10.19
CA GLY A 164 25.74 -2.65 8.89
C GLY A 164 26.67 -2.20 7.77
N GLY A 165 27.90 -2.74 7.74
CA GLY A 165 28.88 -2.48 6.69
C GLY A 165 30.22 -3.21 6.88
N GLU A 166 30.27 -4.47 6.46
CA GLU A 166 31.44 -5.36 6.19
C GLU A 166 32.56 -4.67 5.35
N PRO A 167 33.84 -5.14 5.20
CA PRO A 167 34.27 -6.55 5.01
C PRO A 167 35.73 -6.96 5.44
N GLN A 168 36.05 -8.24 5.20
CA GLN A 168 37.34 -8.98 5.23
C GLN A 168 37.68 -9.81 6.47
#